data_AF-A0A3D3Q803-F1
#
_entry.id   AF-A0A3D3Q803-F1
#
_cell.length_a   1.000
_cell.length_b   1.000
_cell.length_c   1.000
_cell.angle_alpha   90.00
_cell.angle_beta   90.00
_cell.angle_gamma   90.00
#
_symmetry.space_group_name_H-M   'P 1'
#
loop_
_entity.id
_entity.type
_entity.pdbx_description
1 polymer ?
#
loop_
_entity_poly.entity_id
_entity_poly.type
_entity_poly.pdbx_seq_one_letter_code
_entity_poly.pdbx_strand_id
1 'polypeptide(L)'
;LVEANAASPLSWVVCAPGPVPSGGHATVSYGGAIRRGVAISVSPAGTNGCATFRLSVGRTYRPFVPVRHDCTRSWRILNAEAALAANDPKLNIEQLIESKLPAQYRPAVARDPTYDCYDALQDHDPNGAGYSAGKSGIVTNDDQPFPFVGWARVTWAASN
;
A
#
# COMPACT_ATOMS: atom_id res chain seq x y z
N LEU A 1 -8.87 -1.77 4.36
CA LEU A 1 -7.85 -1.31 3.40
C LEU A 1 -8.44 -0.56 2.21
N VAL A 2 -9.55 -1.01 1.60
CA VAL A 2 -10.16 -0.35 0.42
C VAL A 2 -10.64 1.08 0.71
N GLU A 3 -11.24 1.35 1.89
CA GLU A 3 -11.71 2.70 2.27
C GLU A 3 -10.56 3.70 2.47
N ALA A 4 -9.39 3.23 2.93
CA ALA A 4 -8.21 4.07 3.16
C ALA A 4 -7.64 4.66 1.85
N ASN A 5 -7.99 4.08 0.70
CA ASN A 5 -7.53 4.54 -0.61
C ASN A 5 -8.46 5.57 -1.25
N ALA A 6 -9.65 5.81 -0.68
CA ALA A 6 -10.65 6.73 -1.26
C ALA A 6 -10.52 8.18 -0.75
N ALA A 7 -9.74 8.40 0.31
CA ALA A 7 -9.51 9.72 0.88
C ALA A 7 -8.11 10.25 0.50
N SER A 8 -7.99 11.57 0.44
CA SER A 8 -6.67 12.19 0.32
C SER A 8 -5.88 11.91 1.61
N PRO A 9 -4.64 11.42 1.53
CA PRO A 9 -3.82 11.22 2.72
C PRO A 9 -3.41 12.57 3.32
N LEU A 10 -2.91 12.53 4.56
CA LEU A 10 -2.28 13.70 5.17
C LEU A 10 -1.08 14.14 4.34
N SER A 11 -0.84 15.45 4.31
CA SER A 11 0.40 15.99 3.77
C SER A 11 1.60 15.47 4.53
N TRP A 12 2.70 15.23 3.84
CA TRP A 12 3.97 14.82 4.45
C TRP A 12 5.08 15.79 4.06
N VAL A 13 6.12 15.84 4.89
CA VAL A 13 7.25 16.76 4.74
C VAL A 13 8.52 15.96 4.53
N VAL A 14 9.33 16.37 3.56
CA VAL A 14 10.66 15.82 3.30
C VAL A 14 11.67 16.95 3.41
N CYS A 15 12.74 16.74 4.16
CA CYS A 15 13.77 17.75 4.40
C CYS A 15 15.12 17.33 3.83
N ALA A 16 15.90 18.31 3.40
CA ALA A 16 17.30 18.11 3.04
C ALA A 16 18.08 17.62 4.28
N PRO A 17 18.99 16.66 4.10
CA PRO A 17 19.83 16.20 5.20
C PRO A 17 20.87 17.25 5.58
N GLY A 18 21.17 17.35 6.88
CA GLY A 18 22.25 18.20 7.40
C GLY A 18 21.96 19.71 7.37
N PRO A 19 22.92 20.53 7.82
CA PRO A 19 22.76 21.98 7.88
C PRO A 19 22.76 22.62 6.49
N VAL A 20 22.14 23.81 6.40
CA VAL A 20 22.11 24.62 5.17
C VAL A 20 23.54 25.06 4.81
N PRO A 21 24.04 24.78 3.60
CA PRO A 21 25.31 25.34 3.14
C PRO A 21 25.26 26.87 3.06
N SER A 22 26.39 27.54 3.21
CA SER A 22 26.44 29.01 3.09
C SER A 22 25.92 29.46 1.73
N GLY A 23 24.91 30.33 1.72
CA GLY A 23 24.22 30.78 0.52
C GLY A 23 23.39 29.70 -0.18
N GLY A 24 23.32 28.46 0.31
CA GLY A 24 22.62 27.36 -0.33
C GLY A 24 21.10 27.50 -0.32
N HIS A 25 20.46 26.84 -1.27
CA HIS A 25 19.00 26.72 -1.33
C HIS A 25 18.61 25.26 -1.50
N ALA A 26 17.41 24.90 -1.08
CA ALA A 26 16.92 23.54 -1.22
C ALA A 26 16.35 23.31 -2.63
N THR A 27 16.67 22.16 -3.19
CA THR A 27 16.12 21.64 -4.44
C THR A 27 15.26 20.42 -4.13
N VAL A 28 14.14 20.31 -4.85
CA VAL A 28 13.17 19.23 -4.67
C VAL A 28 13.08 18.44 -5.97
N SER A 29 13.15 17.12 -5.86
CA SER A 29 12.89 16.19 -6.95
C SER A 29 12.00 15.06 -6.47
N TYR A 30 11.16 14.57 -7.37
CA TYR A 30 10.22 13.48 -7.08
C TYR A 30 9.82 12.79 -8.37
N GLY A 31 9.51 11.50 -8.26
CA GLY A 31 9.08 10.67 -9.37
C GLY A 31 8.24 9.51 -8.89
N GLY A 32 7.39 8.97 -9.77
CA GLY A 32 6.50 7.87 -9.44
C GLY A 32 5.27 7.76 -10.34
N ALA A 33 4.33 6.91 -9.93
CA ALA A 33 3.03 6.74 -10.57
C ALA A 33 1.90 7.26 -9.69
N ILE A 34 0.91 7.88 -10.32
CA ILE A 34 -0.40 8.19 -9.75
C ILE A 34 -1.48 7.45 -10.52
N ARG A 35 -2.57 7.08 -9.84
CA ARG A 35 -3.80 6.68 -10.53
C ARG A 35 -4.54 7.91 -11.06
N ARG A 36 -5.35 7.73 -12.10
CA ARG A 36 -6.21 8.77 -12.66
C ARG A 36 -7.13 9.34 -11.57
N GLY A 37 -7.24 10.67 -11.57
CA GLY A 37 -8.00 11.39 -10.56
C GLY A 37 -7.23 11.64 -9.26
N VAL A 38 -6.00 11.16 -9.12
CA VAL A 38 -5.07 11.59 -8.08
C VAL A 38 -4.20 12.72 -8.63
N ALA A 39 -3.85 13.68 -7.79
CA ALA A 39 -2.86 14.69 -8.11
C ALA A 39 -1.85 14.83 -6.96
N ILE A 40 -0.62 15.19 -7.31
CA ILE A 40 0.43 15.55 -6.34
C ILE A 40 0.76 17.03 -6.50
N SER A 41 0.88 17.72 -5.37
CA SER A 41 1.33 19.10 -5.30
C SER A 41 2.48 19.20 -4.31
N VAL A 42 3.46 20.03 -4.64
CA VAL A 42 4.68 20.19 -3.86
C VAL A 42 4.85 21.67 -3.54
N SER A 43 4.82 22.01 -2.25
CA SER A 43 5.16 23.34 -1.79
C SER A 43 6.69 23.40 -1.60
N PRO A 44 7.39 24.29 -2.32
CA PRO A 44 8.84 24.27 -2.38
C PRO A 44 9.49 24.50 -1.02
N ALA A 45 10.63 23.83 -0.84
CA ALA A 45 11.51 24.05 0.29
C ALA A 45 12.13 25.43 0.19
N GLY A 46 11.62 26.39 0.97
CA GLY A 46 12.29 27.68 1.16
C GLY A 46 13.65 27.50 1.85
N THR A 47 14.13 28.54 2.53
CA THR A 47 15.40 28.51 3.30
C THR A 47 15.43 27.43 4.39
N ASN A 48 14.28 26.90 4.78
CA ASN A 48 14.15 25.90 5.84
C ASN A 48 14.49 24.47 5.39
N GLY A 49 14.78 24.25 4.11
CA GLY A 49 15.25 22.95 3.64
C GLY A 49 14.20 21.86 3.51
N CYS A 50 12.92 22.16 3.74
CA CYS A 50 11.84 21.17 3.79
C CYS A 50 10.74 21.47 2.77
N ALA A 51 10.38 20.48 1.96
CA ALA A 51 9.25 20.55 1.03
C ALA A 51 8.04 19.81 1.59
N THR A 52 6.86 20.38 1.42
CA THR A 52 5.60 19.72 1.78
C THR A 52 4.97 19.12 0.55
N PHE A 53 4.68 17.83 0.60
CA PHE A 53 4.00 17.08 -0.44
C PHE A 53 2.56 16.84 -0.04
N ARG A 54 1.66 17.01 -0.99
CA ARG A 54 0.23 16.79 -0.81
C ARG A 54 -0.32 16.01 -1.97
N LEU A 55 -0.89 14.85 -1.66
CA LEU A 55 -1.73 14.10 -2.58
C LEU A 55 -3.18 14.51 -2.40
N SER A 56 -3.89 14.67 -3.51
CA SER A 56 -5.32 14.91 -3.52
C SER A 56 -6.02 13.88 -4.38
N VAL A 57 -7.03 13.23 -3.80
CA VAL A 57 -7.94 12.33 -4.49
C VAL A 57 -9.14 13.13 -4.98
N GLY A 58 -9.28 13.24 -6.30
CA GLY A 58 -10.36 13.95 -6.98
C GLY A 58 -11.59 13.07 -7.26
N ARG A 59 -12.67 13.69 -7.73
CA ARG A 59 -13.96 13.01 -7.98
C ARG A 59 -13.91 11.91 -9.03
N THR A 60 -12.95 11.98 -9.95
CA THR A 60 -12.74 11.00 -11.02
C THR A 60 -11.92 9.81 -10.57
N TYR A 61 -11.36 9.82 -9.36
CA TYR A 61 -10.58 8.70 -8.85
C TYR A 61 -11.45 7.45 -8.70
N ARG A 62 -10.86 6.33 -9.07
CA ARG A 62 -11.42 4.99 -8.87
C ARG A 62 -10.35 4.12 -8.20
N PRO A 63 -10.61 3.61 -6.98
CA PRO A 63 -9.71 2.66 -6.34
C PRO A 63 -9.44 1.44 -7.22
N PHE A 64 -8.27 0.84 -7.02
CA PHE A 64 -8.03 -0.49 -7.55
C PHE A 64 -9.06 -1.45 -6.96
N VAL A 65 -9.64 -2.31 -7.79
CA VAL A 65 -10.54 -3.37 -7.35
C VAL A 65 -9.77 -4.68 -7.47
N PRO A 66 -9.32 -5.27 -6.34
CA PRO A 66 -8.63 -6.54 -6.36
C PRO A 66 -9.49 -7.63 -6.98
N VAL A 67 -8.87 -8.51 -7.77
CA VAL A 67 -9.55 -9.70 -8.30
C VAL A 67 -9.69 -10.71 -7.18
N ARG A 68 -10.94 -11.02 -6.82
CA ARG A 68 -11.28 -12.05 -5.83
C ARG A 68 -11.18 -13.42 -6.48
N HIS A 69 -10.57 -14.36 -5.76
CA HIS A 69 -10.58 -15.78 -6.07
C HIS A 69 -11.15 -16.58 -4.90
N ASP A 70 -11.80 -17.69 -5.23
CA ASP A 70 -12.20 -18.71 -4.26
C ASP A 70 -11.00 -19.64 -4.00
N CYS A 71 -10.33 -19.45 -2.86
CA CYS A 71 -9.26 -20.35 -2.43
C CYS A 71 -9.79 -21.36 -1.42
N THR A 72 -9.26 -22.58 -1.49
CA THR A 72 -9.54 -23.61 -0.49
C THR A 72 -8.35 -23.76 0.44
N ARG A 73 -8.61 -23.87 1.75
CA ARG A 73 -7.56 -24.18 2.73
C ARG A 73 -7.92 -25.43 3.49
N SER A 74 -7.01 -26.40 3.50
CA SER A 74 -7.30 -27.67 4.19
C SER A 74 -7.43 -27.50 5.68
N TRP A 75 -8.35 -28.27 6.29
CA TRP A 75 -8.49 -28.32 7.74
C TRP A 75 -7.18 -28.69 8.45
N ARG A 76 -6.35 -29.51 7.82
CA ARG A 76 -5.00 -29.84 8.33
C ARG A 76 -4.14 -28.58 8.55
N ILE A 77 -4.12 -27.66 7.59
CA ILE A 77 -3.33 -26.43 7.69
C ILE A 77 -3.96 -25.49 8.73
N LEU A 78 -5.28 -25.32 8.67
CA LEU A 78 -6.00 -24.44 9.59
C LEU A 78 -5.89 -24.89 11.05
N ASN A 79 -5.99 -26.20 11.31
CA ASN A 79 -5.77 -26.76 12.65
C ASN A 79 -4.33 -26.52 13.12
N ALA A 80 -3.33 -26.70 12.25
CA ALA A 80 -1.94 -26.44 12.60
C ALA A 80 -1.67 -24.96 12.94
N GLU A 81 -2.23 -24.03 12.17
CA GLU A 81 -2.11 -22.60 12.44
C GLU A 81 -2.85 -22.16 13.71
N ALA A 82 -4.06 -22.68 13.91
CA ALA A 82 -4.82 -22.42 15.12
C ALA A 82 -4.12 -22.96 16.37
N ALA A 83 -3.60 -24.20 16.29
CA ALA A 83 -2.82 -24.81 17.36
C ALA A 83 -1.57 -23.98 17.70
N LEU A 84 -0.86 -23.47 16.69
CA LEU A 84 0.29 -22.59 16.88
C LEU A 84 -0.12 -21.25 17.52
N ALA A 85 -1.16 -20.59 17.00
CA ALA A 85 -1.61 -19.29 17.48
C ALA A 85 -2.17 -19.35 18.91
N ALA A 86 -2.84 -20.43 19.28
CA ALA A 86 -3.36 -20.67 20.62
C ALA A 86 -2.35 -21.30 21.58
N ASN A 87 -1.16 -21.70 21.08
CA ASN A 87 -0.18 -22.50 21.80
C ASN A 87 -0.77 -23.79 22.41
N ASP A 88 -1.67 -24.45 21.67
CA ASP A 88 -2.31 -25.71 22.05
C ASP A 88 -2.15 -26.74 20.91
N PRO A 89 -1.22 -27.70 21.01
CA PRO A 89 -0.96 -28.67 19.95
C PRO A 89 -2.11 -29.69 19.75
N LYS A 90 -3.09 -29.74 20.64
CA LYS A 90 -4.27 -30.63 20.54
C LYS A 90 -5.50 -29.92 19.97
N LEU A 91 -5.42 -28.62 19.73
CA LEU A 91 -6.53 -27.85 19.20
C LEU A 91 -6.91 -28.34 17.79
N ASN A 92 -8.13 -28.82 17.65
CA ASN A 92 -8.75 -29.14 16.38
C ASN A 92 -10.00 -28.27 16.20
N ILE A 93 -9.87 -27.21 15.42
CA ILE A 93 -10.94 -26.25 15.21
C ILE A 93 -12.07 -26.80 14.33
N GLU A 94 -11.76 -27.75 13.43
CA GLU A 94 -12.77 -28.47 12.65
C GLU A 94 -13.74 -29.21 13.58
N GLN A 95 -13.21 -30.06 14.46
CA GLN A 95 -14.01 -30.81 15.44
C GLN A 95 -14.75 -29.88 16.41
N LEU A 96 -14.11 -28.79 16.84
CA LEU A 96 -14.75 -27.80 17.71
C LEU A 96 -15.97 -27.19 17.02
N ILE A 97 -15.86 -26.80 15.75
CA ILE A 97 -16.96 -26.24 14.96
C ILE A 97 -18.05 -27.30 14.76
N GLU A 98 -17.71 -28.51 14.36
CA GLU A 98 -18.67 -29.61 14.20
C GLU A 98 -19.47 -29.90 15.48
N SER A 99 -18.81 -29.84 16.65
CA SER A 99 -19.45 -30.08 17.95
C SER A 99 -20.54 -29.04 18.29
N LYS A 100 -20.47 -27.86 17.69
CA LYS A 100 -21.42 -26.75 17.90
C LYS A 100 -22.55 -26.73 16.87
N LEU A 101 -22.50 -27.58 15.85
CA LEU A 101 -23.44 -27.57 14.75
C LEU A 101 -24.44 -28.73 14.82
N PRO A 102 -25.72 -28.49 14.48
CA PRO A 102 -26.69 -29.55 14.23
C PRO A 102 -26.20 -30.56 13.18
N ALA A 103 -26.61 -31.83 13.31
CA ALA A 103 -26.12 -32.93 12.48
C ALA A 103 -26.31 -32.67 10.97
N GLN A 104 -27.37 -31.97 10.57
CA GLN A 104 -27.63 -31.64 9.17
C GLN A 104 -26.57 -30.72 8.52
N TYR A 105 -25.77 -30.00 9.32
CA TYR A 105 -24.74 -29.09 8.79
C TYR A 105 -23.33 -29.67 8.82
N ARG A 106 -23.11 -30.82 9.48
CA ARG A 106 -21.78 -31.47 9.56
C ARG A 106 -21.17 -31.79 8.19
N PRO A 107 -21.93 -32.26 7.18
CA PRO A 107 -21.36 -32.48 5.85
C PRO A 107 -20.79 -31.23 5.19
N ALA A 108 -21.24 -30.03 5.58
CA ALA A 108 -20.68 -28.79 5.07
C ALA A 108 -19.30 -28.48 5.68
N VAL A 109 -19.09 -28.84 6.94
CA VAL A 109 -17.81 -28.66 7.66
C VAL A 109 -16.79 -29.72 7.26
N ALA A 110 -17.23 -30.94 6.94
CA ALA A 110 -16.35 -32.01 6.46
C ALA A 110 -15.63 -31.68 5.12
N ARG A 111 -16.00 -30.58 4.45
CA ARG A 111 -15.30 -30.07 3.28
C ARG A 111 -14.31 -29.00 3.72
N ASP A 112 -13.15 -28.97 3.07
CA ASP A 112 -12.18 -27.91 3.28
C ASP A 112 -12.82 -26.53 3.03
N PRO A 113 -12.66 -25.57 3.95
CA PRO A 113 -13.29 -24.27 3.84
C PRO A 113 -12.74 -23.47 2.67
N THR A 114 -13.66 -22.79 1.99
CA THR A 114 -13.36 -21.79 0.97
C THR A 114 -13.28 -20.41 1.62
N TYR A 115 -12.29 -19.61 1.24
CA TYR A 115 -12.09 -18.25 1.70
C TYR A 115 -11.73 -17.35 0.52
N ASP A 116 -11.98 -16.05 0.70
CA ASP A 116 -11.61 -15.03 -0.27
C ASP A 116 -10.10 -14.85 -0.24
N CYS A 117 -9.46 -15.10 -1.38
CA CYS A 117 -8.08 -14.72 -1.63
C CYS A 117 -8.03 -13.74 -2.80
N TYR A 118 -6.93 -13.02 -2.91
CA TYR A 118 -6.74 -11.98 -3.90
C TYR A 118 -5.36 -12.11 -4.52
N ASP A 119 -5.24 -11.70 -5.77
CA ASP A 119 -3.93 -11.56 -6.40
C ASP A 119 -3.01 -10.68 -5.53
N ALA A 120 -1.74 -11.06 -5.46
CA ALA A 120 -0.74 -10.27 -4.78
C ALA A 120 -0.68 -8.88 -5.42
N LEU A 121 -0.73 -7.84 -4.59
CA LEU A 121 -0.56 -6.47 -5.06
C LEU A 121 0.84 -6.34 -5.67
N GLN A 122 0.91 -6.19 -6.99
CA GLN A 122 2.17 -5.90 -7.67
C GLN A 122 2.40 -4.40 -7.64
N ASP A 123 3.46 -4.01 -6.94
CA ASP A 123 3.96 -2.65 -7.04
C ASP A 123 4.96 -2.55 -8.21
N HIS A 124 4.92 -1.44 -8.91
CA HIS A 124 5.95 -1.12 -9.89
C HIS A 124 7.12 -0.49 -9.15
N ASP A 125 8.35 -0.99 -9.37
CA ASP A 125 9.56 -0.45 -8.74
C ASP A 125 9.59 1.09 -8.87
N PRO A 126 9.47 1.85 -7.76
CA PRO A 126 9.42 3.30 -7.80
C PRO A 126 10.71 3.94 -8.35
N ASN A 127 11.80 3.17 -8.47
CA ASN A 127 13.07 3.57 -9.11
C ASN A 127 13.24 3.01 -10.53
N GLY A 128 12.24 2.30 -11.05
CA GLY A 128 12.29 1.71 -12.38
C GLY A 128 12.46 2.75 -13.48
N ALA A 129 13.06 2.34 -14.60
CA ALA A 129 13.46 3.21 -15.72
C ALA A 129 12.31 4.05 -16.36
N GLY A 130 11.05 3.83 -15.97
CA GLY A 130 9.88 4.59 -16.41
C GLY A 130 9.60 5.88 -15.60
N TYR A 131 10.20 6.03 -14.41
CA TYR A 131 10.02 7.21 -13.55
C TYR A 131 11.22 8.13 -13.70
N SER A 132 11.22 8.96 -14.74
CA SER A 132 12.37 9.81 -15.08
C SER A 132 12.72 10.77 -13.93
N ALA A 133 14.01 10.78 -13.57
CA ALA A 133 14.59 11.68 -12.58
C ALA A 133 14.61 13.13 -13.10
N GLY A 134 13.44 13.78 -13.12
CA GLY A 134 13.25 15.19 -13.44
C GLY A 134 12.52 15.93 -12.31
N LYS A 135 12.33 17.25 -12.45
CA LYS A 135 11.65 18.10 -11.43
C LYS A 135 10.19 17.70 -11.13
N SER A 136 9.59 16.80 -11.93
CA SER A 136 8.23 16.30 -11.78
C SER A 136 8.01 15.00 -12.58
N GLY A 137 8.70 13.91 -12.20
CA GLY A 137 8.68 12.62 -12.92
C GLY A 137 7.45 11.77 -12.63
N ILE A 138 6.25 12.36 -12.68
CA ILE A 138 4.99 11.67 -12.36
C ILE A 138 4.32 11.17 -13.64
N VAL A 139 4.02 9.87 -13.67
CA VAL A 139 3.21 9.26 -14.73
C VAL A 139 1.85 8.83 -14.20
N THR A 140 0.85 8.76 -15.09
CA THR A 140 -0.44 8.17 -14.73
C THR A 140 -0.42 6.68 -15.07
N ASN A 141 -0.70 5.82 -14.09
CA ASN A 141 -0.84 4.38 -14.25
C ASN A 141 -2.04 3.90 -13.42
N ASP A 142 -3.07 3.37 -14.08
CA ASP A 142 -4.29 2.87 -13.45
C ASP A 142 -4.19 1.39 -13.05
N ASP A 143 -3.12 0.70 -13.45
CA ASP A 143 -2.90 -0.71 -13.14
C ASP A 143 -2.21 -0.89 -11.78
N GLN A 144 -1.55 0.15 -11.24
CA GLN A 144 -0.99 0.08 -9.89
C GLN A 144 -2.07 0.03 -8.80
N PRO A 145 -1.86 -0.72 -7.71
CA PRO A 145 -2.89 -0.91 -6.70
C PRO A 145 -3.09 0.29 -5.77
N PHE A 146 -2.14 1.23 -5.73
CA PHE A 146 -2.15 2.37 -4.81
C PHE A 146 -2.54 3.68 -5.51
N PRO A 147 -3.07 4.69 -4.79
CA PRO A 147 -3.30 6.02 -5.37
C PRO A 147 -2.01 6.68 -5.89
N PHE A 148 -0.89 6.46 -5.19
CA PHE A 148 0.45 6.94 -5.51
C PHE A 148 1.50 5.94 -5.03
N VAL A 149 2.51 5.71 -5.85
CA VAL A 149 3.77 5.05 -5.49
C VAL A 149 4.92 5.88 -6.08
N GLY A 150 5.99 6.07 -5.34
CA GLY A 150 7.13 6.84 -5.83
C GLY A 150 8.11 7.23 -4.74
N TRP A 151 8.98 8.17 -5.11
CA TRP A 151 10.00 8.73 -4.22
C TRP A 151 9.94 10.26 -4.24
N ALA A 152 10.41 10.83 -3.14
CA ALA A 152 10.61 12.26 -2.98
C ALA A 152 11.98 12.50 -2.36
N ARG A 153 12.71 13.51 -2.86
CA ARG A 153 14.03 13.89 -2.37
C ARG A 153 14.12 15.40 -2.27
N VAL A 154 14.69 15.85 -1.17
CA VAL A 154 15.08 17.26 -0.98
C VAL A 154 16.58 17.28 -0.70
N THR A 155 17.32 18.14 -1.39
CA THR A 155 18.77 18.27 -1.25
C THR A 155 19.18 19.72 -1.21
N TRP A 156 20.33 20.02 -0.60
CA TRP A 156 20.94 21.33 -0.69
C TRP A 156 21.67 21.50 -2.03
N ALA A 157 21.43 22.62 -2.71
CA ALA A 157 22.24 23.10 -3.82
C ALA A 157 23.08 24.29 -3.35
N ALA A 158 24.36 24.31 -3.77
CA ALA A 158 25.20 25.50 -3.61
C ALA A 158 24.66 26.63 -4.50
N SER A 159 24.73 27.86 -4.01
CA SER A 159 24.57 29.01 -4.90
C SER A 159 25.87 29.20 -5.68
N ASN A 160 25.75 29.24 -7.01
CA ASN A 160 26.85 29.65 -7.89
C ASN A 160 27.15 31.13 -7.71
#